data_AF-A0A1H1AQB3-F1
#
_entry.id   AF-A0A1H1AQB3-F1
#
_cell.length_a   1.000
_cell.length_b   1.000
_cell.length_c   1.000
_cell.angle_alpha   90.00
_cell.angle_beta   90.00
_cell.angle_gamma   90.00
#
_symmetry.space_group_name_H-M   'P 1'
#
loop_
_entity.id
_entity.type
_entity.pdbx_description
1 polymer ?
#
loop_
_entity_poly.entity_id
_entity_poly.type
_entity_poly.pdbx_seq_one_letter_code
_entity_poly.pdbx_strand_id
1 'polypeptide(L)'
;MDERTPARRASRLALAAAVLLLAAAASGCTVTDPQLTTVSYCPGDASCADLGRGVQADSLVVVAEAPGAPGALVARLVNTSLQERHIRVTAEGLEEVFEVGPRQTLALGGVSPAPSRWSSPPCPSNRVS
;
A
#
# COMPACT_ATOMS: atom_id res chain seq x y z
N MET A 1 -51.77 37.88 17.91
CA MET A 1 -50.61 38.10 18.79
C MET A 1 -50.12 36.72 19.20
N ASP A 2 -49.23 36.13 18.39
CA ASP A 2 -48.75 34.74 18.57
C ASP A 2 -47.30 34.78 19.05
N GLU A 3 -47.11 34.62 20.36
CA GLU A 3 -45.84 34.82 21.07
C GLU A 3 -45.02 33.51 21.25
N ARG A 4 -45.20 32.49 20.40
CA ARG A 4 -44.56 31.17 20.58
C ARG A 4 -43.43 30.81 19.60
N THR A 5 -42.89 31.77 18.86
CA THR A 5 -41.99 31.50 17.71
C THR A 5 -40.48 31.59 17.95
N PRO A 6 -39.90 32.48 18.79
CA PRO A 6 -38.44 32.63 18.85
C PRO A 6 -37.77 31.48 19.62
N ALA A 7 -38.37 31.01 20.71
CA ALA A 7 -37.81 29.94 21.55
C ALA A 7 -37.73 28.58 20.82
N ARG A 8 -38.72 28.29 19.94
CA ARG A 8 -38.73 27.06 19.13
C ARG A 8 -37.71 27.08 17.99
N ARG A 9 -37.39 28.26 17.44
CA ARG A 9 -36.33 28.42 16.44
C ARG A 9 -34.95 28.28 17.08
N ALA A 10 -34.75 28.88 18.25
CA ALA A 10 -33.51 28.76 19.00
C ALA A 10 -33.22 27.31 19.43
N SER A 11 -34.24 26.56 19.87
CA SER A 11 -34.05 25.15 20.25
C SER A 11 -33.72 24.25 19.05
N ARG A 12 -34.30 24.51 17.88
CA ARG A 12 -34.01 23.77 16.64
C ARG A 12 -32.58 24.02 16.14
N LEU A 13 -32.10 25.27 16.24
CA LEU A 13 -30.72 25.62 15.89
C LEU A 13 -29.71 24.98 16.83
N ALA A 14 -30.01 24.96 18.14
CA ALA A 14 -29.16 24.29 19.13
C ALA A 14 -29.08 22.78 18.89
N LEU A 15 -30.21 22.15 18.53
CA LEU A 15 -30.25 20.72 18.21
C LEU A 15 -29.45 20.40 16.94
N ALA A 16 -29.57 21.23 15.89
CA ALA A 16 -28.81 21.07 14.66
C ALA A 16 -27.29 21.22 14.88
N ALA A 17 -26.88 22.20 15.70
CA ALA A 17 -25.49 22.39 16.08
C ALA A 17 -24.94 21.19 16.88
N ALA A 18 -25.73 20.64 17.81
CA ALA A 18 -25.36 19.45 18.57
C ALA A 18 -25.17 18.24 17.65
N VAL A 19 -26.10 18.00 16.72
CA VAL A 19 -26.01 16.88 15.75
C VAL A 19 -24.77 17.00 14.86
N LEU A 20 -24.44 18.21 14.40
CA LEU A 20 -23.22 18.45 13.61
C LEU A 20 -21.94 18.21 14.41
N LEU A 21 -21.90 18.64 15.68
CA LEU A 21 -20.76 18.38 16.58
C LEU A 21 -20.60 16.88 16.87
N LEU A 22 -21.69 16.16 17.08
CA LEU A 22 -21.69 14.70 17.26
C LEU A 22 -21.22 13.97 15.99
N ALA A 23 -21.65 14.40 14.80
CA ALA A 23 -21.20 13.83 13.54
C ALA A 23 -19.70 14.10 13.29
N ALA A 24 -19.22 15.31 13.57
CA ALA A 24 -17.81 15.67 13.45
C ALA A 24 -16.93 14.87 14.45
N ALA A 25 -17.39 14.73 15.69
CA ALA A 25 -16.70 13.92 16.71
C ALA A 25 -16.65 12.43 16.33
N ALA A 26 -17.73 11.88 15.78
CA ALA A 26 -17.77 10.49 15.30
C ALA A 26 -16.85 10.26 14.10
N SER A 27 -16.74 11.24 13.18
CA SER A 27 -15.78 11.19 12.05
C SER A 27 -14.32 11.37 12.48
N GLY A 28 -14.07 11.86 13.70
CA GLY A 28 -12.71 11.96 14.26
C GLY A 28 -12.08 10.60 14.57
N CYS A 29 -12.90 9.58 14.87
CA CYS A 29 -12.39 8.24 15.19
C CYS A 29 -11.95 7.42 13.96
N THR A 30 -12.40 7.77 12.76
CA THR A 30 -12.00 7.07 11.52
C THR A 30 -10.66 7.55 10.97
N VAL A 31 -10.21 8.75 11.34
CA VAL A 31 -8.90 9.31 10.95
C VAL A 31 -7.75 8.58 11.65
N THR A 32 -8.01 8.01 12.82
CA THR A 32 -7.06 7.22 13.61
C THR A 32 -7.37 5.73 13.60
N ASP A 33 -8.08 5.23 12.58
CA ASP A 33 -8.35 3.80 12.46
C ASP A 33 -7.13 3.07 11.87
N PRO A 34 -6.43 2.20 12.63
CA PRO A 34 -5.34 1.37 12.12
C PRO A 34 -5.79 0.30 11.11
N GLN A 35 -7.09 0.18 10.82
CA GLN A 35 -7.61 -0.59 9.68
C GLN A 35 -7.31 0.06 8.33
N LEU A 36 -6.84 1.31 8.29
CA LEU A 36 -6.17 1.84 7.11
C LEU A 36 -4.91 0.99 6.88
N THR A 37 -4.92 0.24 5.77
CA THR A 37 -3.95 -0.77 5.32
C THR A 37 -2.53 -0.26 5.04
N THR A 38 -2.07 0.76 5.77
CA THR A 38 -0.73 1.35 5.66
C THR A 38 0.33 0.55 6.42
N VAL A 39 -0.03 -0.52 7.13
CA VAL A 39 0.94 -1.44 7.70
C VAL A 39 1.55 -2.26 6.56
N SER A 40 2.87 -2.14 6.39
CA SER A 40 3.63 -2.89 5.40
C SER A 40 3.39 -4.39 5.60
N TYR A 41 2.76 -5.04 4.61
CA TYR A 41 2.45 -6.46 4.68
C TYR A 41 3.64 -7.29 4.19
N CYS A 42 4.12 -8.19 5.04
CA CYS A 42 5.11 -9.19 4.67
C CYS A 42 4.46 -10.57 4.49
N PRO A 43 4.48 -11.13 3.27
CA PRO A 43 3.95 -12.46 3.03
C PRO A 43 4.89 -13.55 3.58
N GLY A 44 4.44 -14.27 4.61
CA GLY A 44 5.01 -15.56 5.04
C GLY A 44 6.49 -15.53 5.48
N ASP A 45 7.24 -16.59 5.09
CA ASP A 45 8.67 -16.80 5.42
C ASP A 45 9.62 -15.85 4.66
N ALA A 46 9.07 -14.99 3.81
CA ALA A 46 9.86 -14.09 3.00
C ALA A 46 10.10 -12.77 3.76
N SER A 47 11.34 -12.31 3.72
CA SER A 47 11.71 -11.05 4.38
C SER A 47 11.24 -9.85 3.57
N CYS A 48 10.82 -8.78 4.26
CA CYS A 48 10.64 -7.48 3.61
C CYS A 48 11.74 -6.51 4.06
N ALA A 49 12.10 -5.62 3.16
CA ALA A 49 13.03 -4.54 3.46
C ALA A 49 12.57 -3.23 2.81
N ASP A 50 12.66 -2.13 3.56
CA ASP A 50 12.66 -0.80 2.97
C ASP A 50 14.06 -0.50 2.44
N LEU A 51 14.19 -0.32 1.12
CA LEU A 51 15.46 -0.01 0.46
C LEU A 51 15.69 1.51 0.35
N GLY A 52 14.77 2.30 0.89
CA GLY A 52 14.79 3.75 0.87
C GLY A 52 14.33 4.34 -0.46
N ARG A 53 14.17 5.67 -0.49
CA ARG A 53 13.82 6.46 -1.69
C ARG A 53 12.53 6.00 -2.40
N GLY A 54 11.61 5.41 -1.64
CA GLY A 54 10.33 4.89 -2.12
C GLY A 54 10.41 3.49 -2.74
N VAL A 55 11.46 2.72 -2.48
CA VAL A 55 11.57 1.33 -2.94
C VAL A 55 11.41 0.35 -1.78
N GLN A 56 10.57 -0.65 -1.97
CA GLN A 56 10.33 -1.73 -1.03
C GLN A 56 10.70 -3.06 -1.70
N ALA A 57 11.38 -3.92 -0.96
CA ALA A 57 11.49 -5.33 -1.31
C ALA A 57 10.40 -6.06 -0.52
N ASP A 58 9.37 -6.49 -1.23
CA ASP A 58 8.36 -7.39 -0.71
C ASP A 58 8.80 -8.81 -1.02
N SER A 59 8.82 -9.70 -0.04
CA SER A 59 9.04 -11.13 -0.26
C SER A 59 10.40 -11.51 -0.86
N LEU A 60 11.49 -11.25 -0.14
CA LEU A 60 12.85 -11.67 -0.50
C LEU A 60 13.17 -13.06 0.09
N VAL A 61 13.52 -14.01 -0.78
CA VAL A 61 13.97 -15.37 -0.42
C VAL A 61 15.03 -15.89 -1.39
N VAL A 62 16.00 -16.64 -0.87
CA VAL A 62 16.99 -17.37 -1.68
C VAL A 62 16.65 -18.85 -1.63
N VAL A 63 16.41 -19.45 -2.79
CA VAL A 63 16.03 -20.87 -2.92
C VAL A 63 17.22 -21.66 -3.45
N ALA A 64 17.70 -22.64 -2.69
CA ALA A 64 18.79 -23.53 -3.09
C ALA A 64 18.39 -24.99 -2.92
N GLU A 65 18.84 -25.87 -3.83
CA GLU A 65 18.53 -27.30 -3.82
C GLU A 65 19.19 -28.05 -2.64
N ALA A 66 20.33 -27.55 -2.15
CA ALA A 66 21.09 -28.16 -1.06
C ALA A 66 21.96 -27.12 -0.33
N PRO A 67 22.42 -27.40 0.91
CA PRO A 67 23.39 -26.55 1.60
C PRO A 67 24.67 -26.37 0.78
N GLY A 68 25.06 -25.12 0.53
CA GLY A 68 26.25 -24.78 -0.27
C GLY A 68 26.06 -24.87 -1.79
N ALA A 69 24.87 -25.22 -2.28
CA ALA A 69 24.55 -25.12 -3.70
C ALA A 69 24.22 -23.67 -4.11
N PRO A 70 24.41 -23.30 -5.39
CA PRO A 70 23.94 -22.01 -5.90
C PRO A 70 22.45 -21.80 -5.62
N GLY A 71 22.11 -20.64 -5.07
CA GLY A 71 20.74 -20.24 -4.78
C GLY A 71 20.17 -19.30 -5.84
N ALA A 72 18.89 -19.43 -6.14
CA ALA A 72 18.13 -18.48 -6.94
C ALA A 72 17.51 -17.42 -6.03
N LEU A 73 17.71 -16.14 -6.35
CA LEU A 73 17.00 -15.05 -5.68
C LEU A 73 15.58 -14.95 -6.22
N VAL A 74 14.59 -15.03 -5.33
CA VAL A 74 13.19 -14.74 -5.59
C VAL A 74 12.78 -13.52 -4.78
N ALA A 75 12.27 -12.49 -5.44
CA ALA A 75 11.96 -11.21 -4.80
C ALA A 75 10.87 -10.44 -5.55
N ARG A 76 10.17 -9.53 -4.87
CA ARG A 76 9.32 -8.54 -5.52
C ARG A 76 9.77 -7.13 -5.14
N LEU A 77 10.37 -6.42 -6.08
CA LEU A 77 10.84 -5.05 -5.89
C LEU A 77 9.73 -4.08 -6.32
N VAL A 78 9.27 -3.24 -5.41
CA VAL A 78 8.19 -2.28 -5.62
C VAL A 78 8.74 -0.86 -5.52
N ASN A 79 8.71 -0.13 -6.62
CA ASN A 79 9.06 1.29 -6.66
C ASN A 79 7.80 2.14 -6.58
N THR A 80 7.54 2.73 -5.42
CA THR A 80 6.41 3.63 -5.19
C THR A 80 6.69 5.08 -5.59
N SER A 81 7.93 5.39 -5.99
CA SER A 81 8.34 6.73 -6.40
C SER A 81 7.96 7.04 -7.85
N LEU A 82 8.11 8.31 -8.24
CA LEU A 82 7.91 8.80 -9.61
C LEU A 82 9.19 8.77 -10.46
N GLN A 83 10.29 8.26 -9.90
CA GLN A 83 11.59 8.17 -10.57
C GLN A 83 11.92 6.69 -10.80
N GLU A 84 12.66 6.40 -11.86
CA GLU A 84 13.31 5.11 -12.01
C GLU A 84 14.36 4.89 -10.91
N ARG A 85 14.55 3.62 -10.53
CA ARG A 85 15.46 3.20 -9.46
C ARG A 85 16.28 2.00 -9.92
N HIS A 86 17.57 2.05 -9.64
CA HIS A 86 18.49 0.94 -9.83
C HIS A 86 18.75 0.27 -8.48
N ILE A 87 18.42 -1.02 -8.39
CA ILE A 87 18.59 -1.83 -7.19
C ILE A 87 19.76 -2.77 -7.40
N ARG A 88 20.83 -2.54 -6.64
CA ARG A 88 22.02 -3.40 -6.64
C ARG A 88 21.84 -4.51 -5.61
N VAL A 89 22.03 -5.75 -6.06
CA VAL A 89 22.08 -6.94 -5.21
C VAL A 89 23.49 -7.49 -5.24
N THR A 90 24.05 -7.77 -4.06
CA THR A 90 25.39 -8.35 -3.92
C THR A 90 25.35 -9.59 -3.05
N ALA A 91 25.97 -10.69 -3.49
CA ALA A 91 26.09 -11.93 -2.73
C ALA A 91 27.39 -12.67 -3.10
N GLU A 92 28.23 -13.00 -2.11
CA GLU A 92 29.47 -13.80 -2.29
C GLU A 92 30.32 -13.42 -3.53
N GLY A 93 30.47 -12.12 -3.80
CA GLY A 93 31.25 -11.61 -4.94
C GLY A 93 30.49 -11.50 -6.26
N LEU A 94 29.22 -11.90 -6.30
CA LEU A 94 28.29 -11.60 -7.39
C LEU A 94 27.66 -10.23 -7.15
N GLU A 95 27.47 -9.50 -8.25
CA GLU A 95 26.77 -8.22 -8.28
C GLU A 95 25.80 -8.21 -9.47
N GLU A 96 24.54 -7.89 -9.21
CA GLU A 96 23.52 -7.71 -10.23
C GLU A 96 22.75 -6.40 -9.97
N VAL A 97 22.36 -5.72 -11.04
CA VAL A 97 21.62 -4.46 -10.97
C VAL A 97 20.29 -4.61 -11.68
N PHE A 98 19.21 -4.33 -10.96
CA PHE A 98 17.86 -4.39 -11.47
C PHE A 98 17.29 -2.98 -11.63
N GLU A 99 16.70 -2.70 -12.79
CA GLU A 99 16.01 -1.45 -13.06
C GLU A 99 14.54 -1.60 -12.74
N VAL A 100 14.03 -0.71 -11.89
CA VAL A 100 12.62 -0.66 -11.52
C VAL A 100 12.09 0.73 -11.85
N GLY A 101 11.29 0.80 -12.90
CA GLY A 101 10.66 2.02 -13.37
C GLY A 101 9.75 2.68 -12.32
N PRO A 102 9.30 3.92 -12.56
CA PRO A 102 8.43 4.65 -11.65
C PRO A 102 7.09 3.93 -11.49
N ARG A 103 6.59 3.84 -10.25
CA ARG A 103 5.33 3.14 -9.91
C ARG A 103 5.30 1.67 -10.37
N GLN A 104 6.46 1.06 -10.61
CA GLN A 104 6.57 -0.30 -11.12
C GLN A 104 6.81 -1.32 -10.02
N THR A 105 6.33 -2.54 -10.25
CA THR A 105 6.75 -3.73 -9.52
C THR A 105 7.55 -4.64 -10.45
N LEU A 106 8.73 -5.07 -10.03
CA LEU A 106 9.56 -6.07 -10.70
C LEU A 106 9.58 -7.35 -9.87
N ALA A 107 9.16 -8.46 -10.46
CA ALA A 107 9.30 -9.78 -9.86
C ALA A 107 10.60 -10.43 -10.35
N LEU A 108 11.40 -10.91 -9.41
CA LEU A 108 12.62 -11.68 -9.61
C LEU A 108 12.34 -13.13 -9.23
N GLY A 109 12.79 -14.07 -10.04
CA GLY A 109 12.55 -15.50 -9.84
C GLY A 109 11.12 -15.94 -10.23
N GLY A 110 11.03 -17.02 -11.01
CA GLY A 110 9.76 -17.60 -11.45
C GLY A 110 9.91 -18.45 -12.71
N VAL A 111 9.02 -19.43 -12.90
CA VAL A 111 8.89 -20.19 -14.16
C VAL A 111 8.14 -19.38 -15.21
N SER A 112 8.79 -18.37 -15.80
CA SER A 112 8.31 -17.75 -17.04
C SER A 112 9.47 -17.15 -17.84
N PRO A 113 9.62 -17.45 -19.14
CA PRO A 113 10.74 -16.97 -19.97
C PRO A 113 10.67 -15.48 -20.34
N ALA A 114 9.81 -14.68 -19.69
CA ALA A 114 9.72 -13.24 -19.86
C ALA A 114 9.39 -12.58 -18.51
N PRO A 115 9.86 -11.34 -18.24
CA PRO A 115 9.36 -10.57 -17.12
C PRO A 115 7.86 -10.35 -17.33
N SER A 116 7.04 -11.04 -16.54
CA SER A 116 5.59 -10.89 -16.61
C SER A 116 5.25 -9.48 -16.11
N ARG A 117 5.00 -8.57 -17.06
CA ARG A 117 4.34 -7.29 -16.79
C ARG A 117 2.98 -7.60 -16.18
N TRP A 118 2.89 -7.54 -14.86
CA TRP A 118 1.62 -7.59 -14.17
C TRP A 118 0.89 -6.26 -14.39
N SER A 119 0.10 -6.17 -15.46
CA SER A 119 -0.88 -5.10 -15.59
C SER A 119 -2.11 -5.47 -14.76
N SER A 120 -2.44 -4.67 -13.75
CA SER A 120 -3.72 -4.82 -13.05
C SER A 120 -4.87 -4.79 -14.06
N PRO A 121 -5.83 -5.73 -14.02
CA PRO A 121 -7.01 -5.65 -14.87
C PRO A 121 -7.77 -4.34 -14.57
N PRO A 122 -8.35 -3.68 -15.59
CA PRO A 122 -9.14 -2.48 -15.36
C PRO A 122 -10.29 -2.81 -14.38
N CYS A 123 -10.40 -2.01 -13.32
CA CYS A 123 -11.42 -2.18 -12.31
C CYS A 123 -12.80 -2.05 -12.99
N PRO A 124 -13.72 -3.03 -12.86
CA PRO A 124 -15.04 -2.92 -13.44
C PRO A 124 -15.79 -1.75 -12.79
N SER A 125 -16.11 -0.74 -13.59
CA SER A 125 -16.90 0.41 -13.13
C SER A 125 -18.33 -0.05 -12.83
N ASN A 126 -18.63 -0.29 -11.55
CA ASN A 126 -20.00 -0.57 -11.14
C ASN A 126 -20.79 0.74 -11.15
N ARG A 127 -21.47 1.01 -12.26
CA ARG A 127 -22.40 2.13 -12.41
C ARG A 127 -23.73 1.68 -11.80
N VAL A 128 -24.00 2.11 -10.57
CA VAL A 128 -25.33 1.95 -9.96
C VAL A 128 -26.24 3.03 -10.58
N SER A 129 -27.30 2.58 -11.26
CA SER A 129 -28.41 3.41 -11.76
C SER A 129 -29.43 3.70 -10.66
#